data_AF-A0A8T4EJ97-F1
#
_entry.id   AF-A0A8T4EJ97-F1
#
_cell.length_a   1.000
_cell.length_b   1.000
_cell.length_c   1.000
_cell.angle_alpha   90.00
_cell.angle_beta   90.00
_cell.angle_gamma   90.00
#
_symmetry.space_group_name_H-M   'P 1'
#
loop_
_entity.id
_entity.type
_entity.pdbx_description
1 polymer ?
#
loop_
_entity_poly.entity_id
_entity_poly.type
_entity_poly.pdbx_seq_one_letter_code
_entity_poly.pdbx_strand_id
1 'polypeptide(L)'
;MKDKLFLIGSLLAIIAGAIMTFFSLSLEYDSPMFVIMGIVLILLGFIVLVTGYTTPSVSQGKEGIGLSYIMIVASILIIVGTLDFEALWILMLIGGGLLLLSSIIIWPCFCCTGKSKNRDKVIGVANAHDNISMVELGRRTGMSIDVVRDIVYDALGKNHLSGHMEGDTFIRSRPTATAYSTPSTTTTEREIVKVLVVCPFCGAKNEQGTPRCHNCQASL
;
A
#
# COMPACT_ATOMS: atom_id res chain seq x y z
N MET A 1 1.44 18.98 -1.96
CA MET A 1 1.09 19.26 -0.54
C MET A 1 1.05 18.00 0.32
N LYS A 2 0.58 16.85 -0.20
CA LYS A 2 0.45 15.60 0.56
C LYS A 2 1.76 15.09 1.16
N ASP A 3 2.87 15.18 0.42
CA ASP A 3 4.21 14.75 0.89
C ASP A 3 4.67 15.53 2.13
N LYS A 4 4.29 16.81 2.19
CA LYS A 4 4.66 17.70 3.29
C LYS A 4 3.93 17.33 4.57
N LEU A 5 2.71 16.78 4.49
CA LEU A 5 1.91 16.44 5.66
C LEU A 5 2.56 15.29 6.47
N PHE A 6 3.06 14.27 5.77
CA PHE A 6 3.75 13.14 6.39
C PHE A 6 5.08 13.55 7.06
N LEU A 7 5.86 14.41 6.38
CA LEU A 7 7.09 14.98 6.93
C LEU A 7 6.80 15.85 8.17
N ILE A 8 5.74 16.66 8.15
CA ILE A 8 5.33 17.48 9.30
C ILE A 8 4.93 16.58 10.48
N GLY A 9 4.15 15.51 10.24
CA GLY A 9 3.72 14.59 11.30
C GLY A 9 4.89 13.85 11.95
N SER A 10 5.84 13.36 11.16
CA SER A 10 7.05 12.70 11.68
C SER A 10 7.96 13.64 12.45
N LEU A 11 8.15 14.87 11.96
CA LEU A 11 8.94 15.89 12.66
C LEU A 11 8.28 16.32 13.99
N LEU A 12 6.95 16.45 14.01
CA LEU A 12 6.21 16.72 15.25
C LEU A 12 6.32 15.58 16.27
N ALA A 13 6.30 14.32 15.82
CA ALA A 13 6.48 13.17 16.71
C ALA A 13 7.87 13.17 17.36
N ILE A 14 8.92 13.53 16.60
CA ILE A 14 10.29 13.68 17.12
C ILE A 14 10.34 14.81 18.16
N ILE A 15 9.74 15.96 17.86
CA ILE A 15 9.69 17.11 18.79
C ILE A 15 8.94 16.73 20.07
N ALA A 16 7.79 16.06 19.96
CA ALA A 16 7.02 15.60 21.10
C ALA A 16 7.82 14.63 21.99
N GLY A 17 8.54 13.67 21.39
CA GLY A 17 9.43 12.77 22.13
C GLY A 17 10.59 13.50 22.81
N ALA A 18 11.17 14.50 22.16
CA ALA A 18 12.24 15.33 22.72
C ALA A 18 11.76 16.17 23.91
N ILE A 19 10.59 16.83 23.79
CA ILE A 19 9.95 17.58 24.88
C ILE A 19 9.67 16.63 26.06
N MET A 20 9.04 15.48 25.80
CA MET A 20 8.76 14.48 26.83
C MET A 20 10.03 14.04 27.57
N THR A 21 11.11 13.76 26.84
CA THR A 21 12.40 13.35 27.43
C THR A 21 13.02 14.47 28.25
N PHE A 22 13.04 15.70 27.72
CA PHE A 22 13.64 16.87 28.37
C PHE A 22 12.93 17.23 29.68
N PHE A 23 11.60 17.30 29.67
CA PHE A 23 10.82 17.58 30.87
C PHE A 23 10.95 16.46 31.91
N SER A 24 10.98 15.20 31.47
CA SER A 24 11.17 14.06 32.37
C SER A 24 12.51 14.11 33.10
N LEU A 25 13.57 14.55 32.42
CA LEU A 25 14.90 14.72 33.00
C LEU A 25 15.02 15.96 33.90
N SER A 26 14.31 17.04 33.57
CA SER A 26 14.46 18.34 34.24
C SER A 26 13.68 18.46 35.55
N LEU A 27 12.57 17.72 35.68
CA LEU A 27 11.63 17.85 36.80
C LEU A 27 11.81 16.77 37.88
N GLU A 28 12.95 16.06 37.93
CA GLU A 28 13.22 14.95 38.87
C GLU A 28 12.01 14.00 38.99
N TYR A 29 11.46 13.57 37.85
CA TYR A 29 10.38 12.59 37.88
C TYR A 29 10.91 11.24 38.37
N ASP A 30 10.26 10.70 39.40
CA ASP A 30 10.56 9.38 39.98
C ASP A 30 10.30 8.20 39.01
N SER A 31 9.73 8.47 37.83
CA SER A 31 9.39 7.45 36.85
C SER A 31 10.33 7.48 35.63
N PRO A 32 11.35 6.59 35.58
CA PRO A 32 12.21 6.46 34.40
C PRO A 32 11.44 6.04 33.13
N MET A 33 10.19 5.59 33.29
CA MET A 33 9.32 5.17 32.19
C MET A 33 9.12 6.28 31.14
N PHE A 34 8.95 7.54 31.57
CA PHE A 34 8.70 8.63 30.63
C PHE A 34 9.93 9.02 29.81
N VAL A 35 11.12 8.94 30.41
CA VAL A 35 12.40 9.12 29.70
C VAL A 35 12.56 8.03 28.64
N ILE A 36 12.35 6.76 29.02
CA ILE A 36 12.46 5.62 28.08
C ILE A 36 11.46 5.77 26.94
N MET A 37 10.20 6.09 27.24
CA MET A 37 9.14 6.32 26.25
C MET A 37 9.49 7.47 25.30
N GLY A 38 10.01 8.59 25.82
CA GLY A 38 10.44 9.73 25.02
C GLY A 38 11.55 9.35 24.04
N ILE A 39 12.57 8.62 24.50
CA ILE A 39 13.66 8.11 23.65
C ILE A 39 13.12 7.16 22.56
N VAL A 40 12.24 6.24 22.92
CA VAL A 40 11.61 5.30 21.97
C VAL A 40 10.82 6.06 20.90
N LEU A 41 10.07 7.08 21.28
CA LEU A 41 9.31 7.93 20.33
C LEU A 41 10.23 8.71 19.39
N ILE A 42 11.37 9.21 19.87
CA ILE A 42 12.37 9.87 19.01
C ILE A 42 12.91 8.89 17.97
N LEU A 43 13.31 7.69 18.39
CA LEU A 43 13.84 6.65 17.50
C LEU A 43 12.80 6.22 16.45
N LEU A 44 11.56 5.95 16.89
CA LEU A 44 10.47 5.61 15.99
C LEU A 44 10.13 6.75 15.04
N GLY A 45 10.07 7.99 15.52
CA GLY A 45 9.83 9.18 14.70
C GLY A 45 10.90 9.35 13.63
N PHE A 46 12.17 9.12 13.97
CA PHE A 46 13.28 9.17 13.02
C PHE A 46 13.20 8.05 11.98
N ILE A 47 12.92 6.81 12.40
CA ILE A 47 12.68 5.70 11.48
C ILE A 47 11.55 6.07 10.52
N VAL A 48 10.43 6.60 11.04
CA VAL A 48 9.27 7.05 10.26
C VAL A 48 9.62 8.12 9.23
N LEU A 49 10.41 9.11 9.64
CA LEU A 49 10.90 10.16 8.78
C LEU A 49 11.74 9.59 7.61
N VAL A 50 12.69 8.69 7.91
CA VAL A 50 13.57 8.09 6.90
C VAL A 50 12.75 7.30 5.87
N THR A 51 11.79 6.47 6.27
CA THR A 51 10.99 5.73 5.29
C THR A 51 10.02 6.59 4.52
N GLY A 52 9.45 7.63 5.14
CA GLY A 52 8.66 8.63 4.44
C GLY A 52 9.44 9.30 3.31
N TYR A 53 10.75 9.50 3.53
CA TYR A 53 11.68 10.07 2.57
C TYR A 53 12.11 9.07 1.48
N THR A 54 12.46 7.83 1.86
CA THR A 54 12.94 6.81 0.90
C THR A 54 11.80 6.20 0.07
N THR A 55 10.59 6.15 0.60
CA THR A 55 9.45 5.45 -0.01
C THR A 55 8.27 6.41 -0.23
N PRO A 56 8.31 7.27 -1.27
CA PRO A 56 7.25 8.26 -1.53
C PRO A 56 5.88 7.64 -1.80
N SER A 57 5.85 6.38 -2.27
CA SER A 57 4.59 5.62 -2.44
C SER A 57 3.81 5.45 -1.13
N VAL A 58 4.51 5.39 0.01
CA VAL A 58 3.91 5.28 1.34
C VAL A 58 3.37 6.64 1.81
N SER A 59 4.17 7.71 1.71
CA SER A 59 3.79 9.05 2.18
C SER A 59 2.67 9.69 1.35
N GLN A 60 2.55 9.34 0.06
CA GLN A 60 1.48 9.83 -0.83
C GLN A 60 0.18 9.01 -0.77
N GLY A 61 0.22 7.83 -0.18
CA GLY A 61 -0.94 6.94 -0.09
C GLY A 61 -2.06 7.53 0.77
N LYS A 62 -3.32 7.14 0.49
CA LYS A 62 -4.47 7.48 1.36
C LYS A 62 -4.22 7.07 2.81
N GLU A 63 -3.60 5.92 2.98
CA GLU A 63 -3.25 5.38 4.29
C GLU A 63 -2.14 6.20 4.96
N GLY A 64 -1.15 6.69 4.19
CA GLY A 64 -0.04 7.50 4.71
C GLY A 64 -0.50 8.87 5.19
N ILE A 65 -1.48 9.44 4.47
CA ILE A 65 -2.18 10.65 4.90
C ILE A 65 -2.92 10.39 6.23
N GLY A 66 -3.65 9.28 6.35
CA GLY A 66 -4.32 8.91 7.59
C GLY A 66 -3.35 8.76 8.78
N LEU A 67 -2.23 8.06 8.56
CA LEU A 67 -1.16 7.92 9.55
C LEU A 67 -0.59 9.28 9.96
N SER A 68 -0.35 10.18 9.01
CA SER A 68 0.19 11.51 9.32
C SER A 68 -0.76 12.34 10.20
N TYR A 69 -2.08 12.26 9.98
CA TYR A 69 -3.05 12.93 10.86
C TYR A 69 -3.03 12.35 12.27
N ILE A 70 -2.97 11.03 12.41
CA ILE A 70 -2.87 10.36 13.72
C ILE A 70 -1.59 10.82 14.43
N MET A 71 -0.45 10.86 13.73
CA MET A 71 0.82 11.32 14.29
C MET A 71 0.75 12.77 14.75
N ILE A 72 0.15 13.67 13.97
CA ILE A 72 0.00 15.08 14.33
C ILE A 72 -0.87 15.21 15.59
N VAL A 73 -2.04 14.57 15.62
CA VAL A 73 -2.96 14.63 16.78
C VAL A 73 -2.30 14.06 18.02
N ALA A 74 -1.65 12.90 17.91
CA ALA A 74 -0.98 12.26 19.03
C ALA A 74 0.22 13.10 19.54
N SER A 75 0.97 13.75 18.66
CA SER A 75 2.05 14.68 19.04
C SER A 75 1.52 15.89 19.79
N ILE A 76 0.39 16.47 19.34
CA ILE A 76 -0.26 17.58 20.04
C ILE A 76 -0.74 17.15 21.43
N LEU A 77 -1.33 15.96 21.56
CA LEU A 77 -1.76 15.42 22.86
C LEU A 77 -0.59 15.25 23.84
N ILE A 78 0.57 14.79 23.36
CA ILE A 78 1.79 14.71 24.18
C ILE A 78 2.24 16.10 24.61
N ILE A 79 2.34 17.05 23.67
CA ILE A 79 2.80 18.41 23.97
C ILE A 79 1.87 19.08 25.00
N VAL A 80 0.54 19.00 24.80
CA VAL A 80 -0.44 19.55 25.75
C VAL A 80 -0.35 18.83 27.10
N GLY A 81 -0.21 17.51 27.10
CA GLY A 81 -0.02 16.72 28.33
C GLY A 81 1.25 17.10 29.10
N THR A 82 2.31 17.52 28.41
CA THR A 82 3.55 18.02 29.04
C THR A 82 3.48 19.46 29.53
N LEU A 83 2.42 20.22 29.23
CA LEU A 83 2.29 21.61 29.72
C LEU A 83 1.54 21.69 31.05
N ASP A 84 0.68 20.72 31.36
CA ASP A 84 -0.13 20.67 32.58
C ASP A 84 -0.05 19.28 33.22
N PHE A 85 1.04 19.08 33.97
CA PHE A 85 1.46 17.76 34.45
C PHE A 85 0.52 17.14 35.48
N GLU A 86 -0.17 17.92 36.31
CA GLU A 86 -1.02 17.38 37.37
C GLU A 86 -2.35 16.86 36.83
N ALA A 87 -2.96 17.58 35.88
CA ALA A 87 -4.28 17.22 35.37
C ALA A 87 -4.23 16.35 34.11
N LEU A 88 -3.17 16.44 33.29
CA LEU A 88 -3.18 15.92 31.92
C LEU A 88 -2.19 14.78 31.63
N TRP A 89 -1.63 14.13 32.66
CA TRP A 89 -0.74 12.96 32.47
C TRP A 89 -1.39 11.82 31.65
N ILE A 90 -2.72 11.68 31.73
CA ILE A 90 -3.51 10.73 30.94
C ILE A 90 -3.42 11.04 29.43
N LEU A 91 -3.42 12.32 29.05
CA LEU A 91 -3.29 12.71 27.63
C LEU A 91 -1.93 12.33 27.07
N MET A 92 -0.87 12.43 27.89
CA MET A 92 0.48 12.01 27.50
C MET A 92 0.54 10.50 27.27
N LEU A 93 -0.10 9.69 28.13
CA LEU A 93 -0.19 8.23 27.93
C LEU A 93 -0.99 7.86 26.70
N ILE A 94 -2.14 8.51 26.47
CA ILE A 94 -2.98 8.27 25.30
C ILE A 94 -2.22 8.65 24.02
N GLY A 95 -1.59 9.82 23.99
CA GLY A 95 -0.80 10.29 22.85
C GLY A 95 0.42 9.39 22.58
N GLY A 96 1.18 9.04 23.61
CA GLY A 96 2.31 8.12 23.50
C GLY A 96 1.90 6.72 23.02
N GLY A 97 0.80 6.19 23.57
CA GLY A 97 0.23 4.91 23.14
C GLY A 97 -0.24 4.92 21.69
N LEU A 98 -0.91 5.99 21.24
CA LEU A 98 -1.32 6.18 19.84
C LEU A 98 -0.12 6.21 18.89
N LEU A 99 0.95 6.95 19.23
CA LEU A 99 2.17 6.98 18.42
C LEU A 99 2.88 5.63 18.36
N LEU A 100 2.97 4.91 19.49
CA LEU A 100 3.58 3.60 19.52
C LEU A 100 2.78 2.56 18.73
N LEU A 101 1.48 2.47 18.97
CA LEU A 101 0.60 1.53 18.27
C LEU A 101 0.60 1.79 16.77
N SER A 102 0.50 3.05 16.37
CA SER A 102 0.57 3.42 14.97
C SER A 102 1.93 3.04 14.38
N SER A 103 3.04 3.36 15.05
CA SER A 103 4.38 3.03 14.53
C SER A 103 4.65 1.52 14.47
N ILE A 104 4.11 0.70 15.38
CA ILE A 104 4.38 -0.74 15.41
C ILE A 104 3.47 -1.53 14.46
N ILE A 105 2.18 -1.21 14.43
CA ILE A 105 1.19 -1.99 13.67
C ILE A 105 1.16 -1.54 12.22
N ILE A 106 1.21 -0.22 12.00
CA ILE A 106 0.94 0.36 10.70
C ILE A 106 2.21 0.28 9.83
N TRP A 107 3.39 0.40 10.43
CA TRP A 107 4.65 0.40 9.70
C TRP A 107 4.95 -0.86 8.87
N PRO A 108 4.89 -2.09 9.42
CA PRO A 108 5.21 -3.30 8.65
C PRO A 108 4.18 -3.54 7.54
N CYS A 109 2.92 -3.20 7.80
CA CYS A 109 1.85 -3.33 6.83
C CYS A 109 2.08 -2.43 5.62
N PHE A 110 2.53 -1.19 5.84
CA PHE A 110 2.73 -0.21 4.79
C PHE A 110 3.89 -0.52 3.85
N CYS A 111 5.00 -1.05 4.39
CA CYS A 111 6.11 -1.51 3.56
C CYS A 111 5.69 -2.65 2.62
N CYS A 112 4.74 -3.50 3.02
CA CYS A 112 4.24 -4.60 2.21
C CYS A 112 3.25 -4.14 1.14
N THR A 113 2.31 -3.26 1.48
CA THR A 113 1.25 -2.78 0.55
C THR A 113 1.80 -1.89 -0.57
N GLY A 114 2.90 -1.18 -0.34
CA GLY A 114 3.56 -0.38 -1.38
C GLY A 114 4.08 -1.23 -2.55
N LYS A 115 4.58 -2.44 -2.27
CA LYS A 115 5.12 -3.35 -3.29
C LYS A 115 4.03 -3.92 -4.20
N SER A 116 2.86 -4.25 -3.65
CA SER A 116 1.76 -4.84 -4.45
C SER A 116 1.19 -3.85 -5.47
N LYS A 117 0.94 -2.59 -5.08
CA LYS A 117 0.37 -1.60 -6.01
C LYS A 117 1.27 -1.31 -7.21
N ASN A 118 2.58 -1.22 -6.98
CA ASN A 118 3.54 -1.04 -8.08
C ASN A 118 3.54 -2.26 -8.99
N ARG A 119 3.54 -3.47 -8.42
CA ARG A 119 3.44 -4.72 -9.16
C ARG A 119 2.17 -4.79 -10.01
N ASP A 120 1.01 -4.49 -9.44
CA ASP A 120 -0.27 -4.52 -10.16
C ASP A 120 -0.30 -3.48 -11.28
N LYS A 121 0.32 -2.31 -11.09
CA LYS A 121 0.46 -1.29 -12.13
C LYS A 121 1.31 -1.80 -13.31
N VAL A 122 2.46 -2.44 -13.04
CA VAL A 122 3.30 -3.03 -14.10
C VAL A 122 2.55 -4.13 -14.83
N ILE A 123 1.93 -5.07 -14.09
CA ILE A 123 1.16 -6.19 -14.66
C ILE A 123 0.00 -5.68 -15.50
N GLY A 124 -0.72 -4.65 -15.03
CA GLY A 124 -1.83 -4.04 -15.75
C GLY A 124 -1.40 -3.40 -17.07
N VAL A 125 -0.30 -2.65 -17.08
CA VAL A 125 0.22 -2.05 -18.32
C VAL A 125 0.78 -3.11 -19.26
N ALA A 126 1.48 -4.12 -18.75
CA ALA A 126 1.99 -5.24 -19.54
C ALA A 126 0.86 -6.06 -20.19
N ASN A 127 -0.23 -6.34 -19.46
CA ASN A 127 -1.40 -7.03 -20.01
C ASN A 127 -2.16 -6.21 -21.05
N ALA A 128 -2.09 -4.88 -21.01
CA ALA A 128 -2.77 -4.01 -21.96
C ALA A 128 -2.11 -3.94 -23.35
N HIS A 129 -0.90 -4.49 -23.52
CA HIS A 129 -0.15 -4.44 -24.77
C HIS A 129 0.23 -5.86 -25.22
N ASP A 130 0.15 -6.13 -26.52
CA ASP A 130 0.57 -7.43 -27.10
C ASP A 130 2.10 -7.60 -27.01
N ASN A 131 2.84 -6.51 -27.23
CA ASN A 131 4.27 -6.42 -27.01
C ASN A 131 4.63 -5.09 -26.33
N ILE A 132 5.59 -5.10 -25.41
CA ILE A 132 6.08 -3.88 -24.77
C ILE A 132 7.51 -4.06 -24.29
N SER A 133 8.37 -3.09 -24.62
CA SER A 133 9.76 -3.07 -24.13
C SER A 133 9.81 -2.64 -22.67
N MET A 134 10.80 -3.13 -21.92
CA MET A 134 11.00 -2.74 -20.51
C MET A 134 11.24 -1.24 -20.35
N VAL A 135 11.86 -0.60 -21.34
CA VAL A 135 12.06 0.85 -21.39
C VAL A 135 10.72 1.59 -21.46
N GLU A 136 9.82 1.17 -22.36
CA GLU A 136 8.50 1.79 -22.52
C GLU A 136 7.60 1.50 -21.30
N LEU A 137 7.71 0.29 -20.74
CA LEU A 137 7.00 -0.11 -19.53
C LEU A 137 7.45 0.72 -18.32
N GLY A 138 8.75 0.95 -18.16
CA GLY A 138 9.32 1.87 -17.17
C GLY A 138 8.84 3.31 -17.34
N ARG A 139 8.85 3.81 -18.58
CA ARG A 139 8.38 5.17 -18.91
C ARG A 139 6.90 5.38 -18.55
N ARG A 140 6.04 4.41 -18.86
CA ARG A 140 4.59 4.48 -18.55
C ARG A 140 4.28 4.31 -17.08
N THR A 141 5.04 3.46 -16.40
CA THR A 141 4.80 3.19 -14.98
C THR A 141 5.48 4.19 -14.06
N GLY A 142 6.50 4.91 -14.56
CA GLY A 142 7.33 5.84 -13.79
C GLY A 142 8.35 5.15 -12.89
N MET A 143 8.70 3.90 -13.20
CA MET A 143 9.62 3.07 -12.41
C MET A 143 10.93 2.84 -13.16
N SER A 144 12.00 2.56 -12.41
CA SER A 144 13.28 2.19 -13.01
C SER A 144 13.16 0.87 -13.76
N ILE A 145 13.93 0.74 -14.83
CA ILE A 145 13.91 -0.43 -15.73
C ILE A 145 14.20 -1.71 -14.93
N ASP A 146 15.16 -1.66 -14.00
CA ASP A 146 15.53 -2.82 -13.18
C ASP A 146 14.36 -3.32 -12.30
N VAL A 147 13.65 -2.40 -11.64
CA VAL A 147 12.49 -2.73 -10.81
C VAL A 147 11.36 -3.31 -11.67
N VAL A 148 11.12 -2.74 -12.85
CA VAL A 148 10.10 -3.24 -13.78
C VAL A 148 10.45 -4.63 -14.28
N ARG A 149 11.71 -4.87 -14.64
CA ARG A 149 12.22 -6.16 -15.09
C ARG A 149 12.01 -7.23 -14.00
N ASP A 150 12.39 -6.95 -12.77
CA ASP A 150 12.20 -7.85 -11.63
C ASP A 150 10.72 -8.20 -11.41
N ILE A 151 9.85 -7.19 -11.49
CA ILE A 151 8.41 -7.37 -11.34
C ILE A 151 7.83 -8.25 -12.46
N VAL A 152 8.27 -8.04 -13.71
CA VAL A 152 7.78 -8.85 -14.84
C VAL A 152 8.25 -10.29 -14.72
N TYR A 153 9.51 -10.53 -14.38
CA TYR A 153 10.02 -11.90 -14.17
C TYR A 153 9.31 -12.60 -12.99
N ASP A 154 9.10 -11.91 -11.87
CA ASP A 154 8.34 -12.46 -10.74
C ASP A 154 6.89 -12.77 -11.12
N ALA A 155 6.25 -11.89 -11.90
CA ALA A 155 4.88 -12.07 -12.36
C ALA A 155 4.74 -13.22 -13.38
N LEU A 156 5.74 -13.41 -14.26
CA LEU A 156 5.83 -14.56 -15.15
C LEU A 156 6.02 -15.86 -14.38
N GLY A 157 6.98 -15.89 -13.44
CA GLY A 157 7.27 -17.08 -12.64
C GLY A 157 6.11 -17.52 -11.74
N LYS A 158 5.28 -16.57 -11.29
CA LYS A 158 4.07 -16.82 -10.50
C LYS A 158 2.79 -16.98 -11.34
N ASN A 159 2.90 -17.04 -12.68
CA ASN A 159 1.77 -17.17 -13.61
C ASN A 159 0.72 -16.05 -13.52
N HIS A 160 1.08 -14.85 -13.07
CA HIS A 160 0.20 -13.67 -13.10
C HIS A 160 0.26 -12.92 -14.44
N LEU A 161 1.31 -13.15 -15.23
CA LEU A 161 1.41 -12.72 -16.62
C LEU A 161 1.51 -13.95 -17.51
N SER A 162 0.80 -13.94 -18.63
CA SER A 162 0.89 -14.97 -19.66
C SER A 162 1.68 -14.41 -20.84
N GLY A 163 2.94 -14.82 -20.96
CA GLY A 163 3.86 -14.29 -21.95
C GLY A 163 5.22 -14.94 -21.86
N HIS A 164 6.13 -14.44 -22.69
CA HIS A 164 7.54 -14.74 -22.60
C HIS A 164 8.35 -13.47 -22.83
N MET A 165 9.61 -13.53 -22.44
CA MET A 165 10.57 -12.47 -22.64
C MET A 165 11.39 -12.77 -23.89
N GLU A 166 11.45 -11.82 -24.81
CA GLU A 166 12.37 -11.84 -25.95
C GLU A 166 13.33 -10.65 -25.83
N GLY A 167 14.51 -10.92 -25.28
CA GLY A 167 15.45 -9.87 -24.87
C GLY A 167 14.84 -8.95 -23.80
N ASP A 168 14.80 -7.65 -24.08
CA ASP A 168 14.19 -6.62 -23.22
C ASP A 168 12.72 -6.34 -23.56
N THR A 169 12.06 -7.20 -24.33
CA THR A 169 10.65 -7.05 -24.72
C THR A 169 9.80 -8.15 -24.11
N PHE A 170 8.74 -7.76 -23.42
CA PHE A 170 7.69 -8.67 -23.00
C PHE A 170 6.73 -8.89 -24.17
N ILE A 171 6.50 -10.15 -24.53
CA ILE A 171 5.53 -10.55 -25.54
C ILE A 171 4.44 -11.35 -24.84
N ARG A 172 3.22 -10.82 -24.91
CA ARG A 172 2.06 -11.48 -24.32
C ARG A 172 1.76 -12.73 -25.12
N SER A 173 1.64 -13.85 -24.42
CA SER A 173 1.05 -15.06 -24.99
C SER A 173 -0.40 -14.71 -25.19
N ARG A 174 -0.82 -14.52 -26.45
CA ARG A 174 -2.25 -14.40 -26.76
C ARG A 174 -2.95 -15.55 -26.06
N PRO A 175 -4.13 -15.33 -25.44
CA PRO A 175 -4.99 -16.46 -25.16
C PRO A 175 -5.16 -17.14 -26.51
N THR A 176 -4.54 -18.31 -26.66
CA THR A 176 -4.85 -19.17 -27.78
C THR A 176 -6.34 -19.30 -27.69
N ALA A 177 -7.08 -18.81 -28.70
CA ALA A 177 -8.46 -19.17 -28.84
C ALA A 177 -8.43 -20.69 -28.85
N THR A 178 -8.74 -21.30 -27.70
CA THR A 178 -8.73 -22.72 -27.51
C THR A 178 -9.72 -23.25 -28.52
N ALA A 179 -9.21 -23.75 -29.64
CA ALA A 179 -9.89 -24.76 -30.41
C ALA A 179 -10.20 -25.86 -29.41
N TYR A 180 -11.46 -25.89 -28.98
CA TYR A 180 -11.98 -26.82 -28.00
C TYR A 180 -11.76 -28.22 -28.59
N SER A 181 -10.65 -28.85 -28.19
CA SER A 181 -10.41 -30.26 -28.45
C SER A 181 -11.32 -30.98 -27.46
N THR A 182 -12.52 -31.31 -27.93
CA THR A 182 -13.54 -32.04 -27.21
C THR A 182 -12.94 -33.32 -26.62
N PRO A 183 -13.01 -33.55 -25.29
CA PRO A 183 -12.86 -34.88 -24.74
C PRO A 183 -14.06 -35.70 -25.23
N SER A 184 -13.80 -36.78 -25.96
CA SER A 184 -14.81 -37.78 -26.28
C SER A 184 -15.13 -38.57 -25.00
N THR A 185 -16.06 -38.07 -24.21
CA THR A 185 -16.70 -38.81 -23.12
C THR A 185 -18.19 -38.86 -23.39
N THR A 186 -18.61 -39.99 -23.90
CA THR A 186 -20.01 -40.39 -24.02
C THR A 186 -20.59 -40.65 -22.62
N THR A 187 -21.32 -39.70 -22.06
CA THR A 187 -22.43 -39.99 -21.13
C THR A 187 -23.42 -38.82 -21.13
N THR A 188 -24.68 -39.18 -21.29
CA THR A 188 -25.85 -38.34 -21.45
C THR A 188 -26.18 -37.52 -20.20
N GLU A 189 -25.87 -36.23 -20.22
CA GLU A 189 -26.63 -35.21 -19.51
C GLU A 189 -26.56 -33.93 -20.33
N ARG A 190 -27.70 -33.27 -20.59
CA ARG A 190 -27.73 -32.04 -21.38
C ARG A 190 -27.04 -30.92 -20.59
N GLU A 191 -25.74 -30.77 -20.79
CA GLU A 191 -24.97 -29.64 -20.31
C GLU A 191 -25.41 -28.38 -21.07
N ILE A 192 -26.24 -27.56 -20.43
CA ILE A 192 -26.56 -26.22 -20.93
C ILE A 192 -25.30 -25.39 -20.77
N VAL A 193 -24.55 -25.25 -21.87
CA VAL A 193 -23.37 -24.38 -21.96
C VAL A 193 -23.83 -22.94 -21.75
N LYS A 194 -23.78 -22.45 -20.50
CA LYS A 194 -24.08 -21.06 -20.18
C LYS A 194 -22.97 -20.17 -20.74
N VAL A 195 -23.25 -19.51 -21.85
CA VAL A 195 -22.36 -18.50 -22.44
C VAL A 195 -22.35 -17.28 -21.51
N LEU A 196 -21.16 -16.90 -21.05
CA LEU A 196 -20.96 -15.76 -20.15
C LEU A 196 -20.43 -14.55 -20.95
N VAL A 197 -21.05 -13.38 -20.75
CA VAL A 197 -20.63 -12.09 -21.31
C VAL A 197 -19.88 -11.31 -20.25
N VAL A 198 -18.71 -10.77 -20.59
CA VAL A 198 -17.88 -9.98 -19.68
C VAL A 198 -18.27 -8.51 -19.79
N CYS A 199 -18.61 -7.88 -18.66
CA CYS A 199 -18.93 -6.46 -18.62
C CYS A 199 -17.70 -5.59 -18.95
N PRO A 200 -17.77 -4.67 -19.93
CA PRO A 200 -16.63 -3.83 -20.31
C PRO A 200 -16.25 -2.78 -19.26
N PHE A 201 -17.16 -2.47 -18.33
CA PHE A 201 -16.94 -1.42 -17.32
C PHE A 201 -16.29 -1.94 -16.03
N CYS A 202 -16.71 -3.12 -15.55
CA CYS A 202 -16.25 -3.66 -14.26
C CYS A 202 -15.59 -5.03 -14.35
N GLY A 203 -15.55 -5.66 -15.53
CA GLY A 203 -14.97 -6.99 -15.73
C GLY A 203 -15.77 -8.16 -15.14
N ALA A 204 -16.96 -7.91 -14.57
CA ALA A 204 -17.81 -8.97 -14.05
C ALA A 204 -18.38 -9.84 -15.18
N LYS A 205 -18.43 -11.16 -14.95
CA LYS A 205 -19.03 -12.14 -15.87
C LYS A 205 -20.52 -12.22 -15.61
N ASN A 206 -21.34 -12.07 -16.65
CA ASN A 206 -22.81 -12.10 -16.58
C ASN A 206 -23.34 -13.15 -17.55
N GLU A 207 -24.52 -13.70 -17.30
CA GLU A 207 -25.16 -14.66 -18.20
C GLU A 207 -25.65 -13.96 -19.48
N GLN A 208 -25.49 -14.60 -20.65
CA GLN A 208 -25.98 -14.08 -21.92
C GLN A 208 -27.51 -13.87 -21.87
N GLY A 209 -27.97 -12.71 -22.35
CA GLY A 209 -29.39 -12.31 -22.30
C GLY A 209 -29.75 -11.35 -21.16
N THR A 210 -28.80 -11.04 -20.28
CA THR A 210 -28.99 -10.01 -19.25
C THR A 210 -28.66 -8.63 -19.83
N PRO A 211 -29.58 -7.65 -19.80
CA PRO A 211 -29.36 -6.34 -20.43
C PRO A 211 -28.46 -5.40 -19.60
N ARG A 212 -28.20 -5.75 -18.33
CA ARG A 212 -27.39 -4.96 -17.40
C ARG A 212 -26.49 -5.85 -16.57
N CYS A 213 -25.33 -5.32 -16.21
CA CYS A 213 -24.37 -6.00 -15.37
C CYS A 213 -24.87 -6.08 -13.92
N HIS A 214 -24.81 -7.28 -13.33
CA HIS A 214 -25.22 -7.50 -11.94
C HIS A 214 -24.38 -6.72 -10.93
N ASN A 215 -23.12 -6.41 -11.26
CA ASN A 215 -22.19 -5.75 -10.36
C ASN A 215 -22.28 -4.22 -10.44
N CYS A 216 -22.23 -3.64 -11.65
CA CYS A 216 -22.17 -2.18 -11.84
C CYS A 216 -23.43 -1.57 -12.46
N GLN A 217 -24.46 -2.35 -12.77
CA GLN A 217 -25.73 -1.91 -13.40
C GLN A 217 -25.57 -1.23 -14.77
N ALA A 218 -24.36 -1.22 -15.35
CA ALA A 218 -24.12 -0.73 -16.70
C ALA A 218 -24.73 -1.66 -17.75
N SER A 219 -25.11 -1.11 -18.91
CA SER A 219 -25.62 -1.90 -20.05
C SER A 219 -24.54 -2.87 -20.56
N LEU A 220 -24.94 -4.13 -20.79
CA LEU A 220 -24.09 -5.19 -21.33
C LEU A 220 -24.20 -5.30 -22.85
#